data_AF-A0A9X4HCI9-F1
#
_entry.id   AF-A0A9X4HCI9-F1
#
_cell.length_a   1.000
_cell.length_b   1.000
_cell.length_c   1.000
_cell.angle_alpha   90.00
_cell.angle_beta   90.00
_cell.angle_gamma   90.00
#
_symmetry.space_group_name_H-M   'P 1'
#
loop_
_entity.id
_entity.type
_entity.pdbx_description
1 polymer ?
#
loop_
_entity_poly.entity_id
_entity_poly.type
_entity_poly.pdbx_seq_one_letter_code
_entity_poly.pdbx_strand_id
1 'polypeptide(L)'
;MSKHPQLAFKMVTGTEAATALAARLVEESAFFQVTPLPDDEYEFAVKIDRESLLVDPVDSPVGEFEDADFTIMDLKELAAWYLRNVGYDPVEDDPSTQLEVLRALCTEMLAIDRAGGLDSN
;
A
#
# COMPACT_ATOMS: atom_id res chain seq x y z
N MET A 1 -17.12 9.69 34.03
CA MET A 1 -16.41 9.72 32.74
C MET A 1 -16.30 8.29 32.25
N SER A 2 -17.03 7.93 31.20
CA SER A 2 -17.00 6.58 30.64
C SER A 2 -15.57 6.24 30.21
N LYS A 3 -14.94 5.28 30.89
CA LYS A 3 -13.62 4.74 30.57
C LYS A 3 -13.69 3.71 29.43
N HIS A 4 -14.56 3.92 28.45
CA HIS A 4 -14.63 3.02 27.31
C HIS A 4 -13.54 3.43 26.32
N PRO A 5 -12.66 2.51 25.90
CA PRO A 5 -11.72 2.79 24.82
C PRO A 5 -12.52 3.20 23.59
N GLN A 6 -12.18 4.34 23.01
CA GLN A 6 -12.74 4.75 21.73
C GLN A 6 -12.15 3.85 20.66
N LEU A 7 -13.01 3.20 19.89
CA LEU A 7 -12.63 2.30 18.82
C LEU A 7 -12.98 2.93 17.48
N ALA A 8 -12.10 2.77 16.52
CA ALA A 8 -12.35 3.02 15.11
C ALA A 8 -12.78 1.70 14.45
N PHE A 9 -13.69 1.78 13.49
CA PHE A 9 -14.32 0.62 12.86
C PHE A 9 -14.18 0.68 11.35
N LYS A 10 -14.03 -0.49 10.72
CA LYS A 10 -14.04 -0.65 9.28
C LYS A 10 -14.70 -1.97 8.87
N MET A 11 -15.49 -1.91 7.82
CA MET A 11 -16.05 -3.07 7.15
C MET A 11 -15.13 -3.54 6.02
N VAL A 12 -14.90 -4.84 5.94
CA VAL A 12 -14.12 -5.49 4.88
C VAL A 12 -14.95 -6.64 4.32
N THR A 13 -15.10 -6.67 3.00
CA THR A 13 -15.81 -7.74 2.29
C THR A 13 -14.80 -8.72 1.70
N GLY A 14 -15.04 -10.02 1.89
CA GLY A 14 -14.22 -11.10 1.38
C GLY A 14 -13.13 -11.54 2.35
N THR A 15 -12.98 -12.86 2.46
CA THR A 15 -12.04 -13.52 3.37
C THR A 15 -10.57 -13.18 3.06
N GLU A 16 -10.21 -12.99 1.79
CA GLU A 16 -8.84 -12.64 1.39
C GLU A 16 -8.44 -11.24 1.91
N ALA A 17 -9.28 -10.24 1.66
CA ALA A 17 -9.07 -8.87 2.15
C ALA A 17 -9.06 -8.81 3.68
N ALA A 18 -9.99 -9.53 4.34
CA ALA A 18 -10.03 -9.62 5.79
C ALA A 18 -8.76 -10.28 6.36
N THR A 19 -8.24 -11.34 5.72
CA THR A 19 -7.01 -12.00 6.15
C THR A 19 -5.80 -11.07 6.01
N ALA A 20 -5.71 -10.32 4.91
CA ALA A 20 -4.63 -9.36 4.68
C ALA A 20 -4.64 -8.24 5.74
N LEU A 21 -5.82 -7.69 6.04
CA LEU A 21 -5.96 -6.65 7.07
C LEU A 21 -5.65 -7.20 8.46
N ALA A 22 -6.14 -8.39 8.79
CA ALA A 22 -5.84 -9.04 10.07
C ALA A 22 -4.33 -9.28 10.28
N ALA A 23 -3.62 -9.74 9.25
CA ALA A 23 -2.17 -9.96 9.32
C ALA A 23 -1.41 -8.67 9.68
N ARG A 24 -1.76 -7.54 9.04
CA ARG A 24 -1.18 -6.22 9.36
C ARG A 24 -1.49 -5.79 10.79
N LEU A 25 -2.74 -5.94 11.22
CA LEU A 25 -3.15 -5.54 12.57
C LEU A 25 -2.48 -6.36 13.67
N VAL A 26 -2.15 -7.63 13.42
CA VAL A 26 -1.37 -8.48 14.35
C VAL A 26 0.04 -7.91 14.58
N GLU A 27 0.67 -7.35 13.56
CA GLU A 27 2.03 -6.79 13.64
C GLU A 27 2.04 -5.38 14.23
N GLU A 28 1.09 -4.55 13.81
CA GLU A 28 1.14 -3.10 14.06
C GLU A 28 0.24 -2.62 15.20
N SER A 29 -0.67 -3.48 15.70
CA SER A 29 -1.61 -3.15 16.78
C SER A 29 -1.54 -4.13 17.94
N ALA A 30 -1.38 -3.59 19.16
CA ALA A 30 -1.48 -4.38 20.39
C ALA A 30 -2.91 -4.83 20.71
N PHE A 31 -3.92 -4.24 20.05
CA PHE A 31 -5.33 -4.60 20.24
C PHE A 31 -6.14 -4.32 18.98
N PHE A 32 -6.82 -5.35 18.49
CA PHE A 32 -7.86 -5.23 17.47
C PHE A 32 -8.93 -6.30 17.71
N GLN A 33 -10.11 -6.08 17.15
CA GLN A 33 -11.22 -7.04 17.16
C GLN A 33 -11.65 -7.28 15.72
N VAL A 34 -12.04 -8.52 15.44
CA VAL A 34 -12.61 -8.92 14.15
C VAL A 34 -13.93 -9.61 14.44
N THR A 35 -15.01 -9.07 13.88
CA THR A 35 -16.36 -9.63 13.98
C THR A 35 -16.76 -10.15 12.61
N PRO A 36 -16.86 -11.47 12.40
CA PRO A 36 -17.41 -12.01 11.16
C PRO A 36 -18.91 -11.70 11.10
N LEU A 37 -19.36 -11.25 9.94
CA LEU A 37 -20.74 -10.91 9.61
C LEU A 37 -21.26 -11.84 8.50
N PRO A 38 -22.58 -11.85 8.25
CA PRO A 38 -23.14 -12.56 7.09
C PRO A 38 -22.53 -12.06 5.77
N ASP A 39 -22.68 -12.83 4.70
CA ASP A 39 -22.29 -12.44 3.33
C ASP A 39 -20.78 -12.19 3.13
N ASP A 40 -19.93 -12.95 3.83
CA ASP A 40 -18.46 -12.85 3.78
C ASP A 40 -17.93 -11.45 4.18
N GLU A 41 -18.67 -10.74 5.03
CA GLU A 41 -18.26 -9.46 5.59
C GLU A 41 -17.56 -9.62 6.94
N TYR A 42 -16.64 -8.71 7.23
CA TYR A 42 -15.86 -8.68 8.47
C TYR A 42 -15.76 -7.25 8.98
N GLU A 43 -16.17 -7.02 10.23
CA GLU A 43 -15.96 -5.73 10.90
C GLU A 43 -14.65 -5.78 11.70
N PHE A 44 -13.75 -4.86 11.39
CA PHE A 44 -12.51 -4.63 12.11
C PHE A 44 -12.67 -3.45 13.04
N ALA A 45 -12.29 -3.63 14.30
CA ALA A 45 -12.22 -2.56 15.28
C ALA A 45 -10.81 -2.44 15.86
N VAL A 46 -10.24 -1.23 15.85
CA VAL A 46 -8.95 -0.92 16.49
C VAL A 46 -9.12 0.23 17.46
N LYS A 47 -8.15 0.48 18.32
CA LYS A 47 -8.17 1.71 19.13
C LYS A 47 -8.07 2.94 18.23
N ILE A 48 -8.73 4.03 18.61
CA ILE A 48 -8.80 5.25 17.79
C ILE A 48 -7.42 5.86 17.45
N ASP A 49 -6.41 5.67 18.32
CA ASP A 49 -5.03 6.08 18.04
C ASP A 49 -4.34 5.27 16.94
N ARG A 50 -5.00 4.20 16.46
CA ARG A 50 -4.57 3.30 15.40
C ARG A 50 -5.55 3.23 14.24
N GLU A 51 -6.49 4.19 14.14
CA GLU A 51 -7.45 4.30 13.04
C GLU A 51 -6.78 4.27 11.66
N SER A 52 -5.58 4.84 11.55
CA SER A 52 -4.78 4.83 10.31
C SER A 52 -4.46 3.43 9.78
N LEU A 53 -4.45 2.41 10.65
CA LEU A 53 -4.23 1.02 10.24
C LEU A 53 -5.44 0.40 9.53
N LEU A 54 -6.62 1.02 9.65
CA LEU A 54 -7.81 0.58 8.95
C LEU A 54 -7.88 1.11 7.51
N VAL A 55 -7.05 2.07 7.10
CA VAL A 55 -7.11 2.59 5.73
C VAL A 55 -6.67 1.49 4.75
N ASP A 56 -7.41 1.29 3.66
CA ASP A 56 -6.99 0.35 2.62
C ASP A 56 -5.65 0.81 2.05
N PRO A 57 -4.73 -0.10 1.71
CA PRO A 57 -3.53 0.27 0.97
C PRO A 57 -3.86 0.92 -0.39
N VAL A 58 -5.09 0.77 -0.90
CA VAL A 58 -5.60 1.44 -2.12
C VAL A 58 -6.05 2.89 -1.86
N ASP A 59 -6.41 3.23 -0.62
CA ASP A 59 -6.71 4.60 -0.18
C ASP A 59 -5.49 5.31 0.40
N SER A 60 -4.33 4.64 0.45
CA SER A 60 -3.06 5.36 0.41
C SER A 60 -2.97 5.97 -0.98
N PRO A 61 -2.71 7.29 -1.13
CA PRO A 61 -2.51 7.85 -2.45
C PRO A 61 -1.49 6.99 -3.19
N VAL A 62 -1.78 6.64 -4.44
CA VAL A 62 -0.84 5.99 -5.38
C VAL A 62 0.27 7.00 -5.75
N GLY A 63 0.82 7.69 -4.76
CA GLY A 63 1.54 8.95 -4.90
C GLY A 63 2.40 9.26 -3.68
N GLU A 64 2.96 8.22 -3.06
CA GLU A 64 4.20 8.38 -2.30
C GLU A 64 5.14 7.30 -2.82
N PHE A 65 5.80 7.61 -3.93
CA PHE A 65 6.87 6.76 -4.42
C PHE A 65 7.97 6.74 -3.35
N GLU A 66 8.32 5.55 -2.82
CA GLU A 66 9.36 5.44 -1.78
C GLU A 66 10.70 6.02 -2.28
N ASP A 67 11.41 6.75 -1.40
CA ASP A 67 12.76 7.27 -1.65
C ASP A 67 13.75 6.11 -1.88
N ALA A 68 13.85 5.67 -3.13
CA ALA A 68 14.72 4.60 -3.57
C ALA A 68 15.98 5.15 -4.25
N ASP A 69 17.12 4.52 -3.97
CA ASP A 69 18.37 4.81 -4.69
C ASP A 69 18.50 3.89 -5.90
N PHE A 70 17.95 4.33 -7.04
CA PHE A 70 17.98 3.56 -8.29
C PHE A 70 19.39 3.31 -8.84
N THR A 71 20.39 4.05 -8.36
CA THR A 71 21.77 3.91 -8.88
C THR A 71 22.44 2.62 -8.40
N ILE A 72 21.99 2.07 -7.27
CA ILE A 72 22.52 0.84 -6.69
C ILE A 72 21.66 -0.38 -6.96
N MET A 73 20.39 -0.18 -7.35
CA MET A 73 19.45 -1.27 -7.61
C MET A 73 19.75 -2.00 -8.91
N ASP A 74 19.54 -3.32 -8.90
CA ASP A 74 19.60 -4.18 -10.08
C ASP A 74 18.28 -4.18 -10.88
N LEU A 75 18.27 -4.87 -12.03
CA LEU A 75 17.13 -4.86 -12.94
C LEU A 75 15.86 -5.42 -12.29
N LYS A 76 16.01 -6.45 -11.44
CA LYS A 76 14.88 -7.11 -10.78
C LYS A 76 14.33 -6.22 -9.66
N GLU A 77 15.21 -5.58 -8.91
CA GLU A 77 14.83 -4.64 -7.85
C GLU A 77 14.09 -3.43 -8.43
N LEU A 78 14.55 -2.89 -9.56
CA LEU A 78 13.89 -1.78 -10.23
C LEU A 78 12.52 -2.18 -10.80
N ALA A 79 12.41 -3.35 -11.42
CA ALA A 79 11.13 -3.86 -11.94
C ALA A 79 10.11 -4.07 -10.81
N ALA A 80 10.55 -4.63 -9.68
CA ALA A 80 9.72 -4.81 -8.50
C ALA A 80 9.24 -3.47 -7.91
N TRP A 81 10.12 -2.47 -7.87
CA TRP A 81 9.74 -1.12 -7.46
C TRP A 81 8.73 -0.50 -8.43
N TYR A 82 8.97 -0.63 -9.74
CA TYR A 82 8.08 -0.06 -10.75
C TYR A 82 6.69 -0.71 -10.73
N LEU A 83 6.62 -2.03 -10.59
CA LEU A 83 5.36 -2.76 -10.42
C LEU A 83 4.61 -2.32 -9.16
N ARG A 84 5.32 -2.16 -8.03
CA ARG A 84 4.71 -1.76 -6.76
C ARG A 84 4.15 -0.35 -6.79
N ASN A 85 4.84 0.59 -7.45
CA ASN A 85 4.47 2.01 -7.42
C ASN A 85 3.66 2.47 -8.64
N VAL A 86 3.84 1.84 -9.81
CA VAL A 86 3.17 2.20 -11.08
C VAL A 86 2.12 1.17 -11.49
N GLY A 87 2.23 -0.08 -11.03
CA GLY A 87 1.22 -1.12 -11.25
C GLY A 87 1.45 -2.05 -12.44
N TYR A 88 2.61 -1.99 -13.11
CA TYR A 88 3.03 -2.97 -14.13
C TYR A 88 4.54 -3.21 -14.14
N ASP A 89 5.00 -4.35 -14.68
CA ASP A 89 6.42 -4.69 -14.82
C ASP A 89 6.91 -4.41 -16.26
N PRO A 90 7.78 -3.40 -16.48
CA PRO A 90 8.31 -3.08 -17.81
C PRO A 90 9.21 -4.17 -18.41
N VAL A 91 9.83 -5.02 -17.57
CA VAL A 91 10.70 -6.11 -18.02
C VAL A 91 9.88 -7.32 -18.44
N GLU A 92 8.71 -7.52 -17.83
CA GLU A 92 7.75 -8.53 -18.27
C GLU A 92 7.14 -8.16 -19.63
N ASP A 93 6.79 -6.88 -19.82
CA ASP A 93 6.22 -6.37 -21.07
C ASP A 93 7.26 -6.32 -22.21
N ASP A 94 8.46 -5.81 -21.92
CA ASP A 94 9.60 -5.81 -22.84
C ASP A 94 10.85 -6.41 -22.18
N PRO A 95 11.13 -7.71 -22.43
CA PRO A 95 12.33 -8.39 -21.94
C PRO A 95 13.65 -7.81 -22.49
N SER A 96 13.60 -6.94 -23.50
CA SER A 96 14.77 -6.22 -24.00
C SER A 96 15.10 -4.94 -23.22
N THR A 97 14.27 -4.60 -22.23
CA THR A 97 14.48 -3.46 -21.33
C THR A 97 15.84 -3.56 -20.65
N GLN A 98 16.64 -2.50 -20.81
CA GLN A 98 17.97 -2.41 -20.23
C GLN A 98 17.93 -1.76 -18.86
N LEU A 99 18.90 -2.11 -18.01
CA LEU A 99 19.04 -1.58 -16.65
C LEU A 99 18.98 -0.05 -16.60
N GLU A 100 19.75 0.62 -17.45
CA GLU A 100 19.82 2.09 -17.48
C GLU A 100 18.52 2.74 -17.93
N VAL A 101 17.77 2.07 -18.82
CA VAL A 101 16.44 2.55 -19.27
C VAL A 101 15.46 2.47 -18.11
N LEU A 102 15.44 1.34 -17.40
CA LEU A 102 14.55 1.15 -16.25
C LEU A 102 14.91 2.10 -15.08
N ARG A 103 16.20 2.36 -14.84
CA ARG A 103 16.65 3.38 -13.87
C ARG A 103 16.13 4.77 -14.20
N ALA A 104 16.22 5.16 -15.47
CA ALA A 104 15.71 6.44 -15.93
C ALA A 104 14.19 6.54 -15.72
N LEU A 105 13.45 5.49 -16.07
CA LEU A 105 12.00 5.41 -15.87
C LEU A 105 11.62 5.51 -14.38
N CYS A 106 12.25 4.75 -13.49
CA CYS A 106 11.97 4.84 -12.05
C CYS A 106 12.28 6.24 -11.50
N THR A 107 13.39 6.84 -11.95
CA THR A 107 13.80 8.20 -11.54
C THR A 107 12.79 9.25 -11.99
N GLU A 108 12.29 9.14 -13.23
CA GLU A 108 11.29 10.04 -13.79
C GLU A 108 9.97 9.94 -13.02
N MET A 109 9.50 8.73 -12.73
CA MET A 109 8.27 8.52 -11.97
C MET A 109 8.35 9.10 -10.55
N LEU A 110 9.46 8.87 -9.84
CA LEU A 110 9.70 9.46 -8.52
C LEU A 110 9.79 11.00 -8.59
N ALA A 111 10.33 11.56 -9.68
CA ALA A 111 10.41 13.01 -9.87
C ALA A 111 9.04 13.63 -10.17
N ILE A 112 8.21 12.96 -10.99
CA ILE A 112 6.83 13.38 -11.30
C ILE A 112 5.99 13.41 -10.03
N ASP A 113 6.09 12.37 -9.20
CA ASP A 113 5.42 12.30 -7.92
C ASP A 113 5.78 13.46 -7.00
N ARG A 114 7.08 13.69 -6.81
CA ARG A 114 7.61 14.82 -6.01
C ARG A 114 7.21 16.18 -6.55
N ALA A 115 6.92 16.29 -7.85
CA ALA A 115 6.44 17.53 -8.46
C ALA A 115 4.94 17.78 -8.23
N GLY A 116 4.22 16.86 -7.56
CA GLY A 116 2.78 16.96 -7.31
C GLY A 116 1.91 16.13 -8.25
N GLY A 117 2.49 15.15 -8.95
CA GLY A 117 1.78 14.26 -9.87
C GLY A 117 1.40 14.90 -11.22
N LEU A 118 1.06 14.05 -12.19
CA LEU A 118 0.56 14.47 -13.51
C LEU A 118 -0.90 14.96 -13.50
N ASP A 119 -1.57 14.98 -12.34
CA ASP A 119 -2.92 15.53 -12.19
C ASP A 119 -3.02 16.46 -10.98
N SER A 120 -2.77 17.75 -11.28
CA SER A 120 -3.54 18.84 -10.69
C SER A 120 -4.26 19.59 -11.82
N ASN A 121 -5.22 18.92 -12.49
CA ASN A 121 -6.46 19.56 -13.00
C ASN A 121 -7.53 18.56 -13.47
#